data_AF-A0A1S2IIN8-F1
#
_entry.id   AF-A0A1S2IIN8-F1
#
_cell.length_a   1.000
_cell.length_b   1.000
_cell.length_c   1.000
_cell.angle_alpha   90.00
_cell.angle_beta   90.00
_cell.angle_gamma   90.00
#
_symmetry.space_group_name_H-M   'P 1'
#
loop_
_entity.id
_entity.type
_entity.pdbx_description
1 polymer ?
#
loop_
_entity_poly.entity_id
_entity_poly.type
_entity_poly.pdbx_seq_one_letter_code
_entity_poly.pdbx_strand_id
1 'polypeptide(L)'
;MDTAEPDTGRPGPTDPSDAATALDPTTTVGAAPATSTRPARLRRERTTRLRRPATFVLSWLDLPNDGSEPTLPLGTCLVLRTVGRPARDVLVDLPGGPVRGRDKLRPGAPLGIATPVELDAVVALGTVFVEWSDARGVSRTTWLRVPPVPARYRSPAAH
;
A
#
# COMPACT_ATOMS: atom_id res chain seq x y z
N MET A 1 -7.14 65.35 -7.33
CA MET A 1 -8.59 65.19 -7.63
C MET A 1 -8.75 65.77 -9.01
N ASP A 2 -8.76 64.93 -10.03
CA ASP A 2 -9.07 65.37 -11.40
C ASP A 2 -9.90 64.28 -12.05
N THR A 3 -11.15 64.64 -12.33
CA THR A 3 -12.26 63.77 -12.70
C THR A 3 -12.77 64.19 -14.07
N ALA A 4 -12.85 63.17 -14.94
CA ALA A 4 -13.75 62.97 -16.07
C ALA A 4 -13.77 63.95 -17.26
N GLU A 5 -13.34 63.41 -18.41
CA GLU A 5 -13.78 63.79 -19.76
C GLU A 5 -15.28 63.56 -19.98
N PRO A 6 -15.93 64.43 -20.78
CA PRO A 6 -17.08 64.07 -21.59
C PRO A 6 -16.79 64.28 -23.08
N ASP A 7 -17.31 63.43 -23.97
CA ASP A 7 -18.15 63.92 -25.07
C ASP A 7 -18.92 62.79 -25.76
N THR A 8 -20.16 63.10 -26.14
CA THR A 8 -21.18 62.19 -26.69
C THR A 8 -21.45 62.63 -28.13
N GLY A 9 -21.25 61.75 -29.12
CA GLY A 9 -21.55 62.07 -30.50
C GLY A 9 -22.16 60.89 -31.26
N ARG A 10 -23.47 60.96 -31.54
CA ARG A 10 -24.13 60.16 -32.57
C ARG A 10 -24.96 61.10 -33.43
N PRO A 11 -25.00 60.86 -34.75
CA PRO A 11 -26.31 60.71 -35.38
C PRO A 11 -26.32 59.59 -36.45
N GLY A 12 -27.45 58.88 -36.58
CA GLY A 12 -27.86 58.23 -37.86
C GLY A 12 -28.56 59.26 -38.76
N PRO A 13 -29.27 58.90 -39.85
CA PRO A 13 -29.70 57.57 -40.32
C PRO A 13 -29.54 57.36 -41.85
N THR A 14 -30.15 56.27 -42.36
CA THR A 14 -30.78 56.06 -43.69
C THR A 14 -30.18 54.91 -44.52
N ASP A 15 -30.98 53.86 -44.66
CA ASP A 15 -30.98 52.82 -45.71
C ASP A 15 -32.09 53.18 -46.72
N PRO A 16 -31.95 52.93 -48.03
CA PRO A 16 -32.61 51.74 -48.58
C PRO A 16 -31.87 51.06 -49.76
N SER A 17 -31.67 49.74 -49.61
CA SER A 17 -32.16 48.66 -50.48
C SER A 17 -32.27 48.94 -52.00
N ASP A 18 -31.44 48.27 -52.81
CA ASP A 18 -31.92 47.66 -54.06
C ASP A 18 -31.13 46.39 -54.40
N ALA A 19 -31.85 45.42 -54.96
CA ALA A 19 -31.51 44.02 -55.04
C ALA A 19 -31.05 43.60 -56.46
N ALA A 20 -30.50 42.39 -56.49
CA ALA A 20 -30.53 41.41 -57.58
C ALA A 20 -29.26 41.19 -58.42
N THR A 21 -28.63 40.03 -58.14
CA THR A 21 -28.41 38.89 -59.07
C THR A 21 -27.38 39.10 -60.19
N ALA A 22 -26.34 38.27 -60.39
CA ALA A 22 -26.16 36.83 -60.18
C ALA A 22 -24.66 36.50 -60.06
N LEU A 23 -24.33 35.33 -59.48
CA LEU A 23 -23.34 34.37 -60.00
C LEU A 23 -23.38 33.07 -59.18
N ASP A 24 -23.88 32.02 -59.85
CA ASP A 24 -23.77 30.56 -59.69
C ASP A 24 -23.76 29.85 -58.31
N PRO A 25 -24.57 28.78 -58.13
CA PRO A 25 -24.45 27.88 -57.00
C PRO A 25 -23.31 26.88 -57.21
N THR A 26 -22.15 27.14 -56.62
CA THR A 26 -21.15 26.07 -56.45
C THR A 26 -21.72 25.06 -55.45
N THR A 27 -21.98 23.85 -55.92
CA THR A 27 -22.40 22.71 -55.09
C THR A 27 -21.33 22.41 -54.04
N THR A 28 -21.53 22.85 -52.79
CA THR A 28 -20.75 22.36 -51.66
C THR A 28 -21.21 20.95 -51.33
N VAL A 29 -20.47 19.96 -51.82
CA VAL A 29 -20.57 18.58 -51.32
C VAL A 29 -20.20 18.63 -49.84
N GLY A 30 -21.18 18.38 -48.97
CA GLY A 30 -20.95 18.21 -47.55
C GLY A 30 -19.96 17.07 -47.33
N ALA A 31 -18.73 17.43 -46.95
CA ALA A 31 -17.78 16.45 -46.44
C ALA A 31 -18.31 15.94 -45.10
N ALA A 32 -18.87 14.73 -45.13
CA ALA A 32 -19.14 14.00 -43.90
C ALA A 32 -17.84 13.86 -43.10
N PRO A 33 -17.84 14.01 -41.76
CA PRO A 33 -16.65 13.79 -40.97
C PRO A 33 -16.20 12.34 -41.19
N ALA A 34 -15.00 12.16 -41.71
CA ALA A 34 -14.40 10.85 -41.85
C ALA A 34 -14.20 10.26 -40.45
N THR A 35 -15.11 9.39 -40.04
CA THR A 35 -14.94 8.58 -38.84
C THR A 35 -13.75 7.66 -39.08
N SER A 36 -12.58 8.07 -38.57
CA SER A 36 -11.38 7.26 -38.57
C SER A 36 -11.60 6.04 -37.68
N THR A 37 -12.08 4.93 -38.27
CA THR A 37 -12.11 3.61 -37.62
C THR A 37 -10.69 3.02 -37.61
N ARG A 38 -9.73 3.76 -37.05
CA ARG A 38 -8.45 3.15 -36.70
C ARG A 38 -8.67 2.46 -35.35
N PRO A 39 -8.49 1.13 -35.25
CA PRO A 39 -8.61 0.47 -33.96
C PRO A 39 -7.60 1.14 -33.02
N ALA A 40 -8.11 1.80 -31.98
CA ALA A 40 -7.29 2.34 -30.92
C ALA A 40 -6.46 1.16 -30.40
N ARG A 41 -5.15 1.17 -30.68
CA ARG A 41 -4.24 0.20 -30.08
C ARG A 41 -4.31 0.48 -28.59
N LEU A 42 -5.09 -0.33 -27.88
CA LEU A 42 -5.23 -0.28 -26.43
C LEU A 42 -3.81 -0.30 -25.87
N ARG A 43 -3.35 0.86 -25.39
CA ARG A 43 -2.06 0.98 -24.73
C ARG A 43 -2.18 0.12 -23.49
N ARG A 44 -1.52 -1.04 -23.50
CA ARG A 44 -1.47 -1.94 -22.35
C ARG A 44 -0.94 -1.13 -21.18
N GLU A 45 -1.81 -0.86 -20.22
CA GLU A 45 -1.44 -0.15 -19.01
C GLU A 45 -0.33 -0.94 -18.33
N ARG A 46 0.84 -0.30 -18.17
CA ARG A 46 1.96 -0.93 -17.48
C ARG A 46 1.57 -1.00 -16.01
N THR A 47 0.99 -2.12 -15.60
CA THR A 47 0.83 -2.45 -14.18
C THR A 47 2.21 -2.36 -13.54
N THR A 48 2.41 -1.39 -12.65
CA THR A 48 3.64 -1.31 -11.88
C THR A 48 3.76 -2.63 -11.13
N ARG A 49 4.84 -3.38 -11.39
CA ARG A 49 5.09 -4.61 -10.62
C ARG A 49 5.24 -4.19 -9.16
N LEU A 50 4.20 -4.41 -8.35
CA LEU A 50 4.24 -4.24 -6.91
C LEU A 50 5.43 -5.07 -6.41
N ARG A 51 6.49 -4.39 -5.96
CA ARG A 51 7.64 -5.08 -5.37
C ARG A 51 7.11 -5.84 -4.16
N ARG A 52 7.40 -7.14 -4.11
CA ARG A 52 6.93 -8.01 -3.02
C ARG A 52 7.34 -7.42 -1.66
N PRO A 53 6.41 -7.32 -0.69
CA PRO A 53 6.72 -6.88 0.67
C PRO A 53 7.80 -7.76 1.33
N ALA A 54 8.40 -7.25 2.41
CA ALA A 54 9.07 -8.12 3.37
C ALA A 54 8.07 -9.20 3.80
N THR A 55 8.48 -10.46 3.72
CA THR A 55 7.64 -11.59 4.12
C THR A 55 8.09 -12.02 5.50
N PHE A 56 7.16 -12.26 6.39
CA PHE A 56 7.48 -12.72 7.73
C PHE A 56 7.15 -14.20 7.88
N VAL A 57 7.92 -14.87 8.71
CA VAL A 57 7.70 -16.26 9.08
C VAL A 57 7.79 -16.38 10.58
N LEU A 58 6.88 -17.17 11.14
CA LEU A 58 6.90 -17.57 12.53
C LEU A 58 7.57 -18.94 12.65
N SER A 59 8.46 -19.08 13.62
CA SER A 59 9.14 -20.34 13.90
C SER A 59 9.28 -20.55 15.40
N TRP A 60 9.21 -21.81 15.81
CA TRP A 60 9.52 -22.22 17.18
C TRP A 60 11.03 -22.30 17.37
N LEU A 61 11.52 -21.71 18.45
CA LEU A 61 12.93 -21.78 18.86
C LEU A 61 13.00 -22.30 20.28
N ASP A 62 13.95 -23.20 20.54
CA ASP A 62 14.28 -23.66 21.87
C ASP A 62 15.68 -23.12 22.18
N LEU A 63 15.75 -22.08 23.00
CA LEU A 63 17.02 -21.48 23.36
C LEU A 63 17.62 -22.23 24.55
N PRO A 64 18.83 -22.82 24.42
CA PRO A 64 19.60 -23.17 25.59
C PRO A 64 19.82 -21.90 26.42
N ASN A 65 19.83 -22.05 27.74
CA ASN A 65 19.93 -20.95 28.71
C ASN A 65 21.37 -20.39 28.76
N ASP A 66 21.96 -20.06 27.61
CA ASP A 66 23.35 -19.64 27.44
C ASP A 66 23.53 -18.12 27.33
N GLY A 67 22.42 -17.37 27.34
CA GLY A 67 22.43 -15.90 27.34
C GLY A 67 22.99 -15.26 26.06
N SER A 68 23.17 -16.05 24.99
CA SER A 68 23.80 -15.61 23.74
C SER A 68 23.01 -14.53 22.99
N GLU A 69 21.67 -14.51 23.15
CA GLU A 69 20.78 -13.54 22.52
C GLU A 69 19.80 -12.93 23.54
N PRO A 70 20.10 -11.74 24.11
CA PRO A 70 19.29 -11.13 25.16
C PRO A 70 17.90 -10.67 24.68
N THR A 71 17.68 -10.67 23.36
CA THR A 71 16.40 -10.29 22.74
C THR A 71 15.41 -11.46 22.66
N LEU A 72 15.80 -12.64 23.10
CA LEU A 72 14.99 -13.85 23.02
C LEU A 72 14.60 -14.35 24.42
N PRO A 73 13.33 -14.76 24.63
CA PRO A 73 12.93 -15.40 25.88
C PRO A 73 13.71 -16.70 26.10
N LEU A 74 14.02 -16.99 27.37
CA LEU A 74 14.60 -18.27 27.76
C LEU A 74 13.59 -19.40 27.56
N GLY A 75 14.07 -20.57 27.13
CA GLY A 75 13.25 -21.76 26.87
C GLY A 75 12.56 -21.75 25.51
N THR A 76 11.48 -22.52 25.38
CA THR A 76 10.70 -22.58 24.13
C THR A 76 9.98 -21.25 23.90
N CYS A 77 10.27 -20.59 22.78
CA CYS A 77 9.62 -19.35 22.40
C CYS A 77 9.19 -19.35 20.93
N LEU A 78 8.21 -18.50 20.62
CA LEU A 78 7.83 -18.20 19.25
C LEU A 78 8.63 -16.99 18.79
N VAL A 79 9.27 -17.10 17.62
CA VAL A 79 10.07 -16.01 17.05
C VAL A 79 9.55 -15.60 15.68
N LEU A 80 9.60 -14.29 15.43
CA LEU A 80 9.37 -13.69 14.12
C LEU A 80 10.69 -13.52 13.39
N ARG A 81 10.72 -13.92 12.12
CA ARG A 81 11.84 -13.65 11.21
C ARG A 81 11.32 -12.99 9.94
N THR A 82 12.12 -12.13 9.35
CA THR A 82 11.85 -11.61 8.01
C THR A 82 12.61 -12.40 6.95
N VAL A 83 11.98 -12.58 5.80
CA VAL A 83 12.48 -13.29 4.62
C VAL A 83 12.62 -12.29 3.48
N GLY A 84 13.78 -12.31 2.84
CA GLY A 84 14.09 -11.47 1.69
C GLY A 84 14.63 -10.09 2.07
N ARG A 85 13.77 -9.16 2.52
CA ARG A 85 14.16 -7.76 2.77
C ARG A 85 14.08 -7.41 4.26
N PRO A 86 14.96 -6.52 4.76
CA PRO A 86 14.82 -6.02 6.12
C PRO A 86 13.52 -5.23 6.27
N ALA A 87 12.94 -5.32 7.46
CA ALA A 87 11.80 -4.52 7.90
C ALA A 87 12.24 -3.49 8.95
N ARG A 88 11.60 -2.33 8.95
CA ARG A 88 11.84 -1.25 9.91
C ARG A 88 10.65 -1.08 10.83
N ASP A 89 10.89 -0.58 12.03
CA ASP A 89 9.85 -0.24 13.01
C ASP A 89 8.85 -1.39 13.18
N VAL A 90 9.38 -2.61 13.33
CA VAL A 90 8.55 -3.81 13.38
C VAL A 90 7.87 -3.85 14.73
N LEU A 91 6.55 -3.95 14.74
CA LEU A 91 5.72 -4.10 15.93
C LEU A 91 4.88 -5.36 15.77
N VAL A 92 4.78 -6.13 16.86
CA VAL A 92 3.99 -7.36 16.93
C VAL A 92 3.05 -7.24 18.11
N ASP A 93 1.76 -7.28 17.80
CA ASP A 93 0.71 -7.22 18.81
C ASP A 93 0.31 -8.63 19.20
N LEU A 94 0.47 -8.91 20.50
CA LEU A 94 -0.01 -10.14 21.11
C LEU A 94 -1.38 -9.88 21.74
N PRO A 95 -2.34 -10.81 21.57
CA PRO A 95 -3.64 -10.68 22.19
C PRO A 95 -3.54 -10.70 23.72
N GLY A 96 -3.94 -9.61 24.37
CA GLY A 96 -3.88 -9.45 25.83
C GLY A 96 -2.46 -9.31 26.39
N GLY A 97 -1.45 -9.20 25.52
CA GLY A 97 -0.05 -9.12 25.88
C GLY A 97 0.59 -7.78 25.49
N PRO A 98 1.81 -7.54 25.96
CA PRO A 98 2.60 -6.38 25.56
C PRO A 98 3.03 -6.45 24.08
N VAL A 99 3.10 -5.29 23.43
CA VAL A 99 3.65 -5.14 22.08
C VAL A 99 5.14 -5.48 22.08
N ARG A 100 5.58 -6.30 21.11
CA ARG A 100 7.00 -6.64 20.92
C ARG A 100 7.52 -5.93 19.68
N GLY A 101 8.62 -5.19 19.84
CA GLY A 101 9.10 -4.29 18.80
C GLY A 101 10.58 -4.43 18.48
N ARG A 102 10.97 -4.07 17.25
CA ARG A 102 12.36 -3.90 16.83
C ARG A 102 12.48 -2.87 15.71
N ASP A 103 13.34 -1.85 15.92
CA ASP A 103 13.59 -0.77 14.95
C ASP A 103 14.06 -1.28 13.57
N LYS A 104 14.81 -2.39 13.57
CA LYS A 104 15.26 -3.04 12.34
C LYS A 104 15.33 -4.54 12.52
N LEU A 105 14.46 -5.25 11.81
CA LEU A 105 14.56 -6.70 11.66
C LEU A 105 15.32 -7.02 10.37
N ARG A 106 16.53 -7.57 10.50
CA ARG A 106 17.32 -8.05 9.35
C ARG A 106 16.85 -9.44 8.92
N PRO A 107 16.99 -9.81 7.64
CA PRO A 107 16.71 -11.19 7.21
C PRO A 107 17.47 -12.20 8.05
N GLY A 108 16.77 -13.22 8.52
CA GLY A 108 17.34 -14.25 9.40
C GLY A 108 17.51 -13.86 10.87
N ALA A 109 17.53 -12.58 11.24
CA ALA A 109 17.58 -12.18 12.64
C ALA A 109 16.24 -12.50 13.35
N PRO A 110 16.27 -13.16 14.52
CA PRO A 110 15.05 -13.46 15.26
C PRO A 110 14.57 -12.24 16.06
N LEU A 111 13.25 -12.13 16.21
CA LEU A 111 12.60 -11.30 17.22
C LEU A 111 11.73 -12.22 18.07
N GLY A 112 12.01 -12.30 19.37
CA GLY A 112 11.17 -13.06 20.31
C GLY A 112 9.81 -12.40 20.44
N ILE A 113 8.74 -13.13 20.12
CA ILE A 113 7.38 -12.58 20.17
C ILE A 113 6.56 -13.13 21.31
N ALA A 114 6.78 -14.35 21.79
CA ALA A 114 6.07 -14.88 22.94
C ALA A 114 6.99 -15.69 23.84
N THR A 115 6.93 -15.41 25.15
CA THR A 115 7.60 -16.18 26.21
C THR A 115 6.88 -17.52 26.43
N PRO A 116 7.52 -18.51 27.09
CA PRO A 116 6.87 -19.79 27.39
C PRO A 116 5.48 -19.68 28.05
N VAL A 117 5.30 -18.69 28.94
CA VAL A 117 4.04 -18.45 29.66
C VAL A 117 2.94 -17.88 28.76
N GLU A 118 3.32 -17.13 27.72
CA GLU A 118 2.39 -16.50 26.78
C GLU A 118 2.01 -17.45 25.62
N LEU A 119 2.71 -18.57 25.45
CA LEU A 119 2.54 -19.46 24.31
C LEU A 119 1.14 -20.02 24.19
N ASP A 120 0.54 -20.49 25.30
CA ASP A 120 -0.77 -21.13 25.27
C ASP A 120 -1.85 -20.14 24.79
N ALA A 121 -1.78 -18.88 25.23
CA ALA A 121 -2.71 -17.83 24.78
C ALA A 121 -2.53 -17.54 23.28
N VAL A 122 -1.28 -17.37 22.82
CA VAL A 122 -0.99 -17.09 21.40
C VAL A 122 -1.41 -18.26 20.51
N VAL A 123 -1.20 -19.50 20.96
CA VAL A 123 -1.62 -20.72 20.26
C VAL A 123 -3.14 -20.84 20.21
N ALA A 124 -3.84 -20.55 21.30
CA ALA A 124 -5.31 -20.59 21.35
C ALA A 124 -5.95 -19.60 20.35
N LEU A 125 -5.36 -18.41 20.16
CA LEU A 125 -5.83 -17.46 19.15
C LEU A 125 -5.41 -17.82 17.72
N GLY A 126 -4.27 -18.48 17.55
CA GLY A 126 -3.82 -19.02 16.26
C GLY A 126 -3.39 -17.96 15.24
N THR A 127 -3.38 -16.67 15.60
CA THR A 127 -2.92 -15.57 14.74
C THR A 127 -2.19 -14.49 15.53
N VAL A 128 -1.28 -13.79 14.86
CA VAL A 128 -0.60 -12.59 15.38
C VAL A 128 -0.60 -11.49 14.32
N PHE A 129 -0.71 -10.25 14.79
CA PHE A 129 -0.69 -9.06 13.94
C PHE A 129 0.72 -8.47 13.91
N VAL A 130 1.17 -8.06 12.73
CA VAL A 130 2.47 -7.44 12.53
C VAL A 130 2.30 -6.14 11.74
N GLU A 131 2.82 -5.06 12.30
CA GLU A 131 3.02 -3.78 11.63
C GLU A 131 4.51 -3.55 11.36
N TRP A 132 4.84 -2.95 10.21
CA TRP A 132 6.21 -2.56 9.89
C TRP A 132 6.27 -1.45 8.82
N SER A 133 7.38 -0.74 8.81
CA SER A 133 7.76 0.18 7.74
C SER A 133 8.60 -0.53 6.68
N ASP A 134 8.21 -0.38 5.40
CA ASP A 134 9.01 -0.88 4.28
C ASP A 134 10.26 -0.01 4.02
N ALA A 135 11.09 -0.39 3.04
CA ALA A 135 12.32 0.34 2.71
C ALA A 135 12.09 1.78 2.21
N ARG A 136 10.85 2.15 1.88
CA ARG A 136 10.44 3.50 1.47
C ARG A 136 9.78 4.27 2.63
N GLY A 137 9.72 3.69 3.82
CA GLY A 137 9.06 4.28 4.99
C GLY A 137 7.53 4.16 4.97
N VAL A 138 6.97 3.30 4.11
CA VAL A 138 5.51 3.09 4.06
C VAL A 138 5.12 2.08 5.14
N SER A 139 4.20 2.45 6.04
CA SER A 139 3.62 1.52 7.01
C SER A 139 2.79 0.45 6.30
N ARG A 140 2.97 -0.79 6.73
CA ARG A 140 2.33 -1.98 6.21
C ARG A 140 1.94 -2.88 7.38
N THR A 141 0.90 -3.68 7.15
CA THR A 141 0.36 -4.58 8.14
C THR A 141 0.12 -5.95 7.55
N THR A 142 0.16 -6.99 8.39
CA THR A 142 -0.16 -8.36 8.00
C THR A 142 -0.57 -9.20 9.20
N TRP A 143 -1.34 -10.24 8.93
CA TRP A 143 -1.70 -11.27 9.89
C TRP A 143 -0.94 -12.55 9.57
N LEU A 144 -0.31 -13.14 10.56
CA LEU A 144 0.39 -14.41 10.42
C LEU A 144 -0.34 -15.49 11.22
N ARG A 145 -0.46 -16.68 10.62
CA ARG A 145 -0.97 -17.86 11.31
C ARG A 145 0.11 -18.40 12.23
N VAL A 146 -0.25 -18.63 13.49
CA VAL A 146 0.65 -19.26 14.47
C VAL A 146 0.82 -20.74 14.07
N PRO A 147 2.06 -21.22 13.85
CA PRO A 147 2.29 -22.62 13.52
C PRO A 147 1.89 -23.52 14.69
N PRO A 148 1.43 -24.75 14.43
CA PRO A 148 1.09 -25.69 15.50
C PRO A 148 2.31 -25.95 16.39
N VAL A 149 2.08 -26.09 17.70
CA VAL A 149 3.16 -26.40 18.66
C VAL A 149 3.72 -27.79 18.34
N PRO A 150 5.02 -27.90 18.02
CA PRO A 150 5.70 -29.17 17.82
C PRO A 150 5.54 -30.08 19.03
N ALA A 151 5.36 -31.38 18.80
CA ALA A 151 5.13 -32.36 19.88
C ALA A 151 6.19 -32.32 20.97
N ARG A 152 7.46 -32.08 20.61
CA ARG A 152 8.60 -31.93 21.53
C ARG A 152 8.51 -30.76 22.52
N TYR A 153 7.63 -29.79 22.25
CA TYR A 153 7.40 -28.61 23.10
C TYR A 153 6.04 -28.62 23.78
N ARG A 154 5.23 -29.65 23.53
CA ARG A 154 3.99 -29.83 24.28
C ARG A 154 4.40 -30.34 25.65
N SER A 155 4.21 -29.54 26.69
CA SER A 155 4.30 -30.06 28.05
C SER A 155 3.36 -31.26 28.15
N PRO A 156 3.79 -32.42 28.68
CA PRO A 156 2.84 -33.43 29.11
C PRO A 156 1.99 -32.73 30.17
N ALA A 157 0.73 -32.43 29.83
CA ALA A 157 -0.17 -31.78 30.76
C ALA A 157 -0.13 -32.58 32.07
N ALA A 158 0.17 -31.89 33.18
CA ALA A 158 0.01 -32.46 34.50
C ALA A 158 -1.46 -32.91 34.61
N HIS A 159 -1.64 -34.23 34.60
CA HIS A 159 -2.89 -34.90 34.90
C HIS A 159 -3.07 -34.98 36.41
#